data_AF-A0A7W9KSH9-F1
#
_entry.id   AF-A0A7W9KSH9-F1
#
_cell.length_a   1.000
_cell.length_b   1.000
_cell.length_c   1.000
_cell.angle_alpha   90.00
_cell.angle_beta   90.00
_cell.angle_gamma   90.00
#
_symmetry.space_group_name_H-M   'P 1'
#
loop_
_entity.id
_entity.type
_entity.pdbx_description
1 polymer ?
#
loop_
_entity_poly.entity_id
_entity_poly.type
_entity_poly.pdbx_seq_one_letter_code
_entity_poly.pdbx_strand_id
1 'polypeptide(L)'
;MWSRIAMVLAVLLAAVTWSAPASAAATGPCDIYAAGGTPCVAAHSTVRALYGSYSGSLYQVRRSSDNTTKDIGVLSPGGTADAAAQDAFCAGTSCVITVLYDQSGHGNDMWYQGSSAVPGSSQSRPASATTESLTVGGSKAYSLYINPGNSYWRDGHLTGIPTGTAPEGMYMVTSGTHVNGGCCFDYGNSETTRKADAAGAMDAINFSTSCWFGGCSGTGPWVQADLEWGLYPGGSQQWNPNQRAFTNKYVTAMLKNNGTSRFALKGSNAQAGSLTTLWDGSLPPGYSPMKKQGAIVLGSGGDCCKPGGGANLSAGTFYEGAMVSGYPSDATENAVQANIVAAGFGSGGGSTGSTGPVHAVGAGKCLDVNGRSTTPGTQLQIWDCNGGTNQTWTRTASGQLTVYSGSDTRCMAASNDQTTSGTAVVISTCGSGTGQQWHFNDDGTITGVQSGLCLDVNGASTANGAKVQLWTCNHGSNQQWTLG
;
A
#
# COMPACT_ATOMS: atom_id res chain seq x y z
N MET A 1 42.48 73.51 -25.52
CA MET A 1 42.62 72.73 -24.28
C MET A 1 41.23 72.30 -23.83
N TRP A 2 41.10 71.02 -23.44
CA TRP A 2 40.02 70.37 -22.69
C TRP A 2 39.05 69.46 -23.47
N SER A 3 39.46 68.18 -23.43
CA SER A 3 38.71 66.92 -23.38
C SER A 3 37.19 66.98 -23.34
N ARG A 4 36.56 66.24 -24.27
CA ARG A 4 35.22 65.68 -24.07
C ARG A 4 35.36 64.20 -23.78
N ILE A 5 35.00 63.84 -22.54
CA ILE A 5 34.96 62.49 -21.98
C ILE A 5 33.80 61.73 -22.64
N ALA A 6 34.07 60.54 -23.18
CA ALA A 6 33.04 59.60 -23.61
C ALA A 6 32.53 58.84 -22.39
N MET A 7 31.24 59.00 -22.06
CA MET A 7 30.56 58.29 -20.98
C MET A 7 30.01 56.99 -21.56
N VAL A 8 30.63 55.85 -21.22
CA VAL A 8 30.10 54.52 -21.54
C VAL A 8 29.10 54.15 -20.45
N LEU A 9 27.80 54.11 -20.78
CA LEU A 9 26.79 53.51 -19.91
C LEU A 9 26.92 51.98 -19.99
N ALA A 10 27.45 51.37 -18.94
CA ALA A 10 27.33 49.93 -18.73
C ALA A 10 25.96 49.63 -18.13
N VAL A 11 25.07 49.01 -18.92
CA VAL A 11 23.81 48.46 -18.42
C VAL A 11 24.12 47.15 -17.69
N LEU A 12 24.13 47.20 -16.36
CA LEU A 12 24.14 46.00 -15.51
C LEU A 12 22.78 45.31 -15.61
N LEU A 13 22.69 44.26 -16.42
CA LEU A 13 21.60 43.28 -16.35
C LEU A 13 21.72 42.49 -15.05
N ALA A 14 20.96 42.88 -14.04
CA ALA A 14 20.75 42.04 -12.85
C ALA A 14 19.95 40.81 -13.28
N ALA A 15 20.61 39.66 -13.38
CA ALA A 15 19.95 38.38 -13.52
C ALA A 15 19.19 38.10 -12.22
N VAL A 16 17.87 38.32 -12.24
CA VAL A 16 16.98 37.83 -11.17
C VAL A 16 16.89 36.32 -11.36
N THR A 17 17.74 35.58 -10.65
CA THR A 17 17.59 34.14 -10.52
C THR A 17 16.32 33.89 -9.71
N TRP A 18 15.24 33.51 -10.38
CA TRP A 18 14.08 32.93 -9.72
C TRP A 18 14.52 31.59 -9.14
N SER A 19 14.80 31.56 -7.84
CA SER A 19 14.85 30.32 -7.09
C SER A 19 13.49 29.67 -7.26
N ALA A 20 13.43 28.54 -7.96
CA ALA A 20 12.25 27.70 -7.92
C ALA A 20 11.91 27.45 -6.45
N PRO A 21 10.63 27.49 -6.05
CA PRO A 21 10.28 27.06 -4.70
C PRO A 21 10.82 25.64 -4.54
N ALA A 22 11.66 25.42 -3.53
CA ALA A 22 12.04 24.07 -3.16
C ALA A 22 10.72 23.30 -2.95
N SER A 23 10.46 22.27 -3.76
CA SER A 23 9.38 21.34 -3.46
C SER A 23 9.59 20.91 -2.02
N ALA A 24 8.68 21.27 -1.13
CA ALA A 24 8.69 20.75 0.23
C ALA A 24 8.78 19.24 0.10
N ALA A 25 9.86 18.64 0.61
CA ALA A 25 10.00 17.19 0.68
C ALA A 25 8.72 16.65 1.32
N ALA A 26 8.07 15.69 0.66
CA ALA A 26 6.78 15.19 1.09
C ALA A 26 6.92 14.55 2.48
N THR A 27 6.34 15.13 3.53
CA THR A 27 6.43 14.61 4.90
C THR A 27 5.99 13.14 4.95
N GLY A 28 6.84 12.26 5.49
CA GLY A 28 6.55 10.85 5.69
C GLY A 28 6.06 10.53 7.11
N PRO A 29 5.59 9.30 7.38
CA PRO A 29 5.18 8.86 8.72
C PRO A 29 6.22 9.12 9.81
N CYS A 30 7.50 8.89 9.53
CA CYS A 30 8.55 9.07 10.53
C CYS A 30 8.90 10.54 10.80
N ASP A 31 8.68 11.45 9.85
CA ASP A 31 8.77 12.89 10.10
C ASP A 31 7.66 13.34 11.06
N ILE A 32 6.45 12.79 10.89
CA ILE A 32 5.29 13.06 11.76
C ILE A 32 5.55 12.55 13.17
N TYR A 33 6.07 11.33 13.29
CA TYR A 33 6.45 10.74 14.58
C TYR A 33 7.54 11.55 15.28
N ALA A 34 8.58 11.99 14.55
CA ALA A 34 9.62 12.87 15.09
C ALA A 34 9.05 14.22 15.57
N ALA A 35 8.19 14.86 14.76
CA ALA A 35 7.51 16.11 15.15
C ALA A 35 6.59 15.93 16.37
N GLY A 36 6.03 14.72 16.55
CA GLY A 36 5.24 14.33 17.72
C GLY A 36 6.04 13.96 18.96
N GLY A 37 7.38 14.04 18.94
CA GLY A 37 8.25 13.72 20.06
C GLY A 37 8.48 12.23 20.31
N THR A 38 8.10 11.36 19.37
CA THR A 38 8.31 9.91 19.44
C THR A 38 8.94 9.41 18.15
N PRO A 39 10.24 9.66 17.91
CA PRO A 39 10.89 9.39 16.63
C PRO A 39 10.96 7.89 16.33
N CYS A 40 10.92 7.57 15.04
CA CYS A 40 11.14 6.20 14.56
C CYS A 40 12.56 5.74 14.91
N VAL A 41 12.65 4.52 15.43
CA VAL A 41 13.90 3.78 15.68
C VAL A 41 14.05 2.59 14.73
N ALA A 42 12.99 2.23 14.02
CA ALA A 42 13.04 1.37 12.85
C ALA A 42 11.93 1.75 11.88
N ALA A 43 12.22 1.76 10.58
CA ALA A 43 11.27 2.15 9.54
C ALA A 43 11.43 1.25 8.31
N HIS A 44 10.44 0.38 8.05
CA HIS A 44 10.50 -0.64 7.02
C HIS A 44 9.36 -0.49 6.02
N SER A 45 9.65 -0.57 4.74
CA SER A 45 8.64 -0.54 3.67
C SER A 45 9.21 -1.14 2.40
N THR A 46 8.42 -1.93 1.68
CA THR A 46 8.75 -2.33 0.30
C THR A 46 8.09 -1.43 -0.73
N VAL A 47 7.26 -0.49 -0.29
CA VAL A 47 6.37 0.28 -1.17
C VAL A 47 6.74 1.74 -1.32
N ARG A 48 7.25 2.40 -0.28
CA ARG A 48 7.65 3.83 -0.34
C ARG A 48 8.62 4.23 0.77
N ALA A 49 9.23 5.40 0.61
CA ALA A 49 9.92 6.07 1.71
C ALA A 49 8.96 6.48 2.85
N LEU A 50 9.44 6.36 4.08
CA LEU A 50 8.75 6.74 5.32
C LEU A 50 9.26 8.06 5.92
N TYR A 51 10.30 8.63 5.33
CA TYR A 51 10.75 10.01 5.55
C TYR A 51 10.75 10.76 4.23
N GLY A 52 10.37 12.03 4.25
CA GLY A 52 10.28 12.84 3.04
C GLY A 52 11.60 13.09 2.34
N SER A 53 12.70 13.05 3.08
CA SER A 53 14.05 13.18 2.53
C SER A 53 14.72 11.86 2.19
N TYR A 54 14.08 10.71 2.45
CA TYR A 54 14.73 9.41 2.26
C TYR A 54 14.91 9.11 0.76
N SER A 55 16.15 8.87 0.35
CA SER A 55 16.52 8.55 -1.04
C SER A 55 17.33 7.26 -1.15
N GLY A 56 17.31 6.42 -0.12
CA GLY A 56 18.07 5.17 -0.05
C GLY A 56 17.33 3.95 -0.61
N SER A 57 17.91 2.78 -0.37
CA SER A 57 17.37 1.48 -0.72
C SER A 57 16.27 1.06 0.25
N LEU A 58 15.10 0.65 -0.24
CA LEU A 58 13.99 0.18 0.58
C LEU A 58 14.13 -1.31 0.95
N TYR A 59 14.56 -2.13 0.01
CA TYR A 59 14.74 -3.57 0.20
C TYR A 59 15.73 -4.15 -0.83
N GLN A 60 16.16 -5.40 -0.60
CA GLN A 60 17.03 -6.13 -1.52
C GLN A 60 16.31 -7.33 -2.13
N VAL A 61 16.36 -7.46 -3.45
CA VAL A 61 15.92 -8.66 -4.17
C VAL A 61 17.09 -9.54 -4.57
N ARG A 62 16.87 -10.86 -4.60
CA ARG A 62 17.80 -11.86 -5.15
C ARG A 62 17.10 -12.67 -6.23
N ARG A 63 17.75 -12.80 -7.39
CA ARG A 63 17.18 -13.59 -8.50
C ARG A 63 17.70 -15.03 -8.52
N SER A 64 16.85 -15.97 -8.91
CA SER A 64 17.16 -17.41 -8.87
C SER A 64 18.06 -17.88 -10.00
N SER A 65 18.20 -17.10 -11.08
CA SER A 65 19.03 -17.46 -12.24
C SER A 65 20.52 -17.57 -11.92
N ASP A 66 21.03 -16.70 -11.05
CA ASP A 66 22.46 -16.62 -10.73
C ASP A 66 22.77 -16.20 -9.29
N ASN A 67 21.76 -16.11 -8.43
CA ASN A 67 21.87 -15.66 -7.03
C ASN A 67 22.44 -14.25 -6.84
N THR A 68 22.52 -13.43 -7.89
CA THR A 68 22.89 -12.02 -7.75
C THR A 68 21.78 -11.24 -7.05
N THR A 69 22.16 -10.15 -6.38
CA THR A 69 21.24 -9.29 -5.64
C THR A 69 21.18 -7.89 -6.26
N LYS A 70 20.07 -7.20 -6.00
CA LYS A 70 19.88 -5.79 -6.36
C LYS A 70 19.06 -5.11 -5.27
N ASP A 71 19.51 -3.94 -4.86
CA ASP A 71 18.74 -3.08 -3.97
C ASP A 71 17.73 -2.27 -4.78
N ILE A 72 16.51 -2.18 -4.27
CA ILE A 72 15.42 -1.40 -4.85
C ILE A 72 15.24 -0.15 -4.01
N GLY A 73 15.56 1.01 -4.60
CA GLY A 73 15.39 2.31 -3.98
C GLY A 73 14.05 2.95 -4.30
N VAL A 74 13.99 4.27 -4.13
CA VAL A 74 12.82 5.10 -4.46
C VAL A 74 13.00 5.82 -5.79
N LEU A 75 11.87 6.12 -6.45
CA LEU A 75 11.85 6.89 -7.71
C LEU A 75 12.32 8.34 -7.54
N SER A 76 12.16 8.89 -6.34
CA SER A 76 12.64 10.21 -5.93
C SER A 76 12.67 10.27 -4.40
N PRO A 77 13.41 11.20 -3.77
CA PRO A 77 13.41 11.35 -2.32
C PRO A 77 11.99 11.44 -1.74
N GLY A 78 11.68 10.61 -0.74
CA GLY A 78 10.33 10.53 -0.15
C GLY A 78 9.29 9.81 -1.00
N GLY A 79 9.66 9.28 -2.16
CA GLY A 79 8.76 8.68 -3.14
C GLY A 79 8.50 7.18 -2.99
N THR A 80 7.75 6.63 -3.95
CA THR A 80 7.44 5.20 -4.10
C THR A 80 8.68 4.40 -4.55
N ALA A 81 8.69 3.10 -4.24
CA ALA A 81 9.69 2.14 -4.71
C ALA A 81 9.84 2.13 -6.25
N ASP A 82 11.07 1.94 -6.74
CA ASP A 82 11.34 1.75 -8.17
C ASP A 82 11.02 0.30 -8.61
N ALA A 83 9.74 0.01 -8.79
CA ALA A 83 9.29 -1.30 -9.24
C ALA A 83 9.81 -1.66 -10.66
N ALA A 84 10.10 -0.67 -11.51
CA ALA A 84 10.64 -0.93 -12.85
C ALA A 84 12.07 -1.49 -12.77
N ALA A 85 12.88 -1.01 -11.80
CA ALA A 85 14.19 -1.60 -11.53
C ALA A 85 14.10 -3.05 -11.04
N GLN A 86 13.07 -3.40 -10.24
CA GLN A 86 12.83 -4.79 -9.86
C GLN A 86 12.41 -5.62 -11.08
N ASP A 87 11.43 -5.14 -11.87
CA ASP A 87 10.93 -5.84 -13.06
C ASP A 87 12.06 -6.18 -14.03
N ALA A 88 12.94 -5.20 -14.31
CA ALA A 88 14.10 -5.39 -15.17
C ALA A 88 15.10 -6.40 -14.60
N PHE A 89 15.33 -6.38 -13.29
CA PHE A 89 16.28 -7.30 -12.64
C PHE A 89 15.78 -8.75 -12.58
N CYS A 90 14.47 -8.91 -12.40
CA CYS A 90 13.79 -10.18 -12.24
C CYS A 90 13.27 -10.76 -13.57
N ALA A 91 13.49 -10.08 -14.69
CA ALA A 91 13.04 -10.53 -16.01
C ALA A 91 13.58 -11.93 -16.34
N GLY A 92 12.69 -12.84 -16.75
CA GLY A 92 13.04 -14.21 -17.14
C GLY A 92 13.48 -15.12 -16.00
N THR A 93 13.25 -14.74 -14.75
CA THR A 93 13.63 -15.53 -13.57
C THR A 93 12.67 -15.27 -12.40
N SER A 94 12.87 -15.95 -11.27
CA SER A 94 12.13 -15.67 -10.05
C SER A 94 12.98 -14.82 -9.11
N CYS A 95 12.34 -13.94 -8.36
CA CYS A 95 13.01 -13.11 -7.36
C CYS A 95 12.40 -13.30 -5.99
N VAL A 96 13.24 -13.15 -4.98
CA VAL A 96 12.85 -13.17 -3.57
C VAL A 96 13.37 -11.92 -2.86
N ILE A 97 12.63 -11.42 -1.88
CA ILE A 97 13.06 -10.31 -1.01
C ILE A 97 13.94 -10.89 0.10
N THR A 98 15.17 -10.40 0.22
CA THR A 98 16.17 -10.94 1.15
C THR A 98 16.37 -10.05 2.38
N VAL A 99 16.18 -8.74 2.20
CA VAL A 99 16.35 -7.73 3.25
C VAL A 99 15.27 -6.67 3.11
N LEU A 100 14.68 -6.24 4.22
CA LEU A 100 13.99 -4.96 4.33
C LEU A 100 14.92 -3.99 5.03
N TYR A 101 15.28 -2.91 4.35
CA TYR A 101 16.19 -1.92 4.90
C TYR A 101 15.47 -1.00 5.88
N ASP A 102 16.17 -0.63 6.95
CA ASP A 102 15.72 0.35 7.92
C ASP A 102 16.06 1.76 7.45
N GLN A 103 15.02 2.55 7.19
CA GLN A 103 15.14 3.91 6.70
C GLN A 103 15.54 4.91 7.80
N SER A 104 15.46 4.53 9.07
CA SER A 104 15.68 5.44 10.20
C SER A 104 17.15 5.81 10.44
N GLY A 105 18.08 5.06 9.83
CA GLY A 105 19.51 5.24 10.07
C GLY A 105 20.03 4.56 11.34
N HIS A 106 19.17 3.86 12.08
CA HIS A 106 19.57 3.04 13.23
C HIS A 106 20.17 1.69 12.81
N GLY A 107 20.08 1.36 11.51
CA GLY A 107 20.68 0.16 10.94
C GLY A 107 19.91 -1.10 11.29
N ASN A 108 18.60 -1.00 11.57
CA ASN A 108 17.72 -2.10 11.97
C ASN A 108 17.21 -2.96 10.81
N ASP A 109 18.02 -3.12 9.75
CA ASP A 109 17.68 -3.93 8.58
C ASP A 109 17.23 -5.35 8.98
N MET A 110 16.07 -5.76 8.46
CA MET A 110 15.48 -7.07 8.74
C MET A 110 15.83 -8.05 7.64
N TRP A 111 16.52 -9.12 8.01
CA TRP A 111 16.89 -10.19 7.09
C TRP A 111 15.90 -11.32 7.19
N TYR A 112 15.65 -12.02 6.08
CA TYR A 112 14.83 -13.23 6.15
C TYR A 112 15.51 -14.25 7.07
N GLN A 113 14.72 -14.93 7.90
CA GLN A 113 15.22 -16.01 8.74
C GLN A 113 15.61 -17.21 7.86
N GLY A 114 16.86 -17.66 7.94
CA GLY A 114 17.47 -18.59 6.98
C GLY A 114 18.49 -17.94 6.03
N SER A 115 18.76 -16.65 6.20
CA SER A 115 19.88 -15.96 5.57
C SER A 115 21.20 -16.26 6.28
N SER A 116 22.32 -15.85 5.69
CA SER A 116 23.63 -15.87 6.37
C SER A 116 23.69 -14.90 7.55
N ALA A 117 23.01 -13.75 7.45
CA ALA A 117 22.94 -12.76 8.52
C ALA A 117 22.06 -13.23 9.69
N VAL A 118 20.98 -13.94 9.39
CA VAL A 118 20.04 -14.48 10.39
C VAL A 118 19.80 -15.96 10.09
N PRO A 119 20.66 -16.86 10.59
CA PRO A 119 20.44 -18.30 10.46
C PRO A 119 19.08 -18.68 11.03
N GLY A 120 18.36 -19.55 10.33
CA GLY A 120 17.01 -19.98 10.68
C GLY A 120 16.80 -21.48 10.48
N SER A 121 15.56 -21.91 10.66
CA SER A 121 15.11 -23.28 10.37
C SER A 121 15.35 -23.63 8.90
N SER A 122 15.56 -24.91 8.60
CA SER A 122 15.65 -25.42 7.22
C SER A 122 14.35 -25.26 6.43
N GLN A 123 13.24 -24.99 7.12
CA GLN A 123 11.94 -24.73 6.51
C GLN A 123 11.73 -23.24 6.19
N SER A 124 12.59 -22.35 6.68
CA SER A 124 12.48 -20.92 6.47
C SER A 124 13.02 -20.50 5.11
N ARG A 125 12.34 -19.55 4.48
CA ARG A 125 12.63 -19.09 3.11
C ARG A 125 12.26 -17.63 2.94
N PRO A 126 12.94 -16.88 2.07
CA PRO A 126 12.56 -15.50 1.77
C PRO A 126 11.24 -15.44 1.01
N ALA A 127 10.52 -14.33 1.14
CA ALA A 127 9.26 -14.11 0.41
C ALA A 127 9.54 -13.88 -1.08
N SER A 128 8.61 -14.29 -1.94
CA SER A 128 8.67 -13.95 -3.37
C SER A 128 8.52 -12.44 -3.56
N ALA A 129 9.32 -11.86 -4.45
CA ALA A 129 9.32 -10.43 -4.73
C ALA A 129 8.21 -10.00 -5.72
N THR A 130 7.56 -10.95 -6.38
CA THR A 130 6.64 -10.68 -7.50
C THR A 130 5.22 -11.21 -7.27
N THR A 131 4.90 -11.66 -6.05
CA THR A 131 3.60 -12.30 -5.77
C THR A 131 2.45 -11.31 -5.83
N GLU A 132 2.65 -10.09 -5.31
CA GLU A 132 1.62 -9.06 -5.33
C GLU A 132 2.26 -7.71 -5.65
N SER A 133 1.79 -7.08 -6.73
CA SER A 133 2.03 -5.68 -7.01
C SER A 133 0.78 -4.85 -6.69
N LEU A 134 1.00 -3.59 -6.39
CA LEU A 134 -0.05 -2.60 -6.14
C LEU A 134 0.35 -1.25 -6.73
N THR A 135 -0.58 -0.31 -6.72
CA THR A 135 -0.26 1.11 -6.88
C THR A 135 -0.27 1.83 -5.54
N VAL A 136 0.72 2.69 -5.31
CA VAL A 136 0.88 3.57 -4.15
C VAL A 136 1.68 4.80 -4.56
N GLY A 137 1.25 5.99 -4.13
CA GLY A 137 1.82 7.25 -4.62
C GLY A 137 1.71 7.40 -6.13
N GLY A 138 0.69 6.81 -6.75
CA GLY A 138 0.49 6.80 -8.20
C GLY A 138 1.43 5.89 -8.99
N SER A 139 2.36 5.19 -8.34
CA SER A 139 3.37 4.34 -8.99
C SER A 139 3.23 2.88 -8.59
N LYS A 140 3.63 1.96 -9.46
CA LYS A 140 3.69 0.52 -9.17
C LYS A 140 4.69 0.27 -8.04
N ALA A 141 4.33 -0.60 -7.11
CA ALA A 141 5.19 -1.12 -6.06
C ALA A 141 4.89 -2.61 -5.82
N TYR A 142 5.75 -3.28 -5.07
CA TYR A 142 5.56 -4.67 -4.66
C TYR A 142 5.43 -4.75 -3.14
N SER A 143 4.51 -5.57 -2.66
CA SER A 143 4.34 -5.82 -1.23
C SER A 143 5.26 -6.95 -0.76
N LEU A 144 5.48 -7.01 0.55
CA LEU A 144 6.07 -8.17 1.18
C LEU A 144 4.98 -9.21 1.46
N TYR A 145 4.77 -10.12 0.51
CA TYR A 145 3.75 -11.17 0.59
C TYR A 145 4.27 -12.38 1.37
N ILE A 146 3.87 -12.51 2.63
CA ILE A 146 4.38 -13.52 3.57
C ILE A 146 3.45 -14.73 3.59
N ASN A 147 3.95 -15.87 3.10
CA ASN A 147 3.32 -17.17 3.26
C ASN A 147 3.95 -17.94 4.43
N PRO A 148 3.34 -19.05 4.88
CA PRO A 148 3.99 -19.97 5.81
C PRO A 148 5.41 -20.36 5.35
N GLY A 149 6.36 -20.22 6.26
CA GLY A 149 7.81 -20.36 6.03
C GLY A 149 8.54 -19.06 5.69
N ASN A 150 7.84 -17.96 5.41
CA ASN A 150 8.44 -16.64 5.26
C ASN A 150 8.43 -15.90 6.60
N SER A 151 9.57 -15.30 6.98
CA SER A 151 9.67 -14.42 8.15
C SER A 151 10.97 -13.63 8.10
N TYR A 152 10.99 -12.48 8.76
CA TYR A 152 12.14 -11.60 8.85
C TYR A 152 12.40 -11.25 10.30
N TRP A 153 13.67 -11.04 10.63
CA TRP A 153 14.07 -10.76 12.01
C TRP A 153 15.33 -9.91 12.06
N ARG A 154 15.46 -9.15 13.15
CA ARG A 154 16.68 -8.41 13.48
C ARG A 154 16.88 -8.35 14.99
N ASP A 155 18.10 -8.60 15.46
CA ASP A 155 18.50 -8.16 16.79
C ASP A 155 18.73 -6.65 16.81
N GLY A 156 17.85 -5.91 17.48
CA GLY A 156 17.86 -4.45 17.57
C GLY A 156 18.14 -3.89 18.96
N HIS A 157 18.52 -4.74 19.94
CA HIS A 157 18.58 -4.31 21.34
C HIS A 157 19.65 -3.24 21.63
N LEU A 158 20.63 -3.09 20.74
CA LEU A 158 21.72 -2.10 20.84
C LEU A 158 21.57 -0.92 19.86
N THR A 159 20.50 -0.89 19.08
CA THR A 159 20.31 0.06 17.98
C THR A 159 19.11 0.99 18.23
N GLY A 160 18.62 1.06 19.47
CA GLY A 160 17.61 2.02 19.89
C GLY A 160 16.19 1.48 19.97
N ILE A 161 15.96 0.19 19.66
CA ILE A 161 14.67 -0.45 19.91
C ILE A 161 14.40 -0.48 21.43
N PRO A 162 13.23 -0.02 21.91
CA PRO A 162 12.91 0.00 23.33
C PRO A 162 13.01 -1.37 24.00
N THR A 163 13.65 -1.42 25.18
CA THR A 163 13.80 -2.64 25.99
C THR A 163 13.22 -2.47 27.38
N GLY A 164 12.96 -3.58 28.07
CA GLY A 164 12.32 -3.63 29.38
C GLY A 164 11.02 -2.84 29.41
N THR A 165 10.99 -1.82 30.27
CA THR A 165 9.83 -0.96 30.48
C THR A 165 9.83 0.31 29.63
N ALA A 166 10.82 0.52 28.76
CA ALA A 166 10.87 1.70 27.92
C ALA A 166 9.60 1.79 27.06
N PRO A 167 8.94 2.96 26.97
CA PRO A 167 7.74 3.13 26.17
C PRO A 167 8.05 3.04 24.68
N GLU A 168 7.12 2.46 23.92
CA GLU A 168 7.20 2.38 22.47
C GLU A 168 5.83 2.50 21.80
N GLY A 169 5.87 2.75 20.50
CA GLY A 169 4.72 2.63 19.62
C GLY A 169 5.14 2.04 18.28
N MET A 170 4.17 1.54 17.54
CA MET A 170 4.41 0.97 16.23
C MET A 170 3.14 0.98 15.39
N TYR A 171 3.32 0.96 14.08
CA TYR A 171 2.24 0.75 13.13
C TYR A 171 2.69 -0.20 12.03
N MET A 172 1.73 -0.87 11.41
CA MET A 172 1.91 -1.47 10.10
C MET A 172 0.68 -1.24 9.22
N VAL A 173 0.92 -1.12 7.92
CA VAL A 173 -0.10 -1.31 6.88
C VAL A 173 -0.01 -2.76 6.40
N THR A 174 -1.10 -3.50 6.57
CA THR A 174 -1.23 -4.92 6.27
C THR A 174 -2.44 -5.21 5.38
N SER A 175 -2.64 -6.47 4.98
CA SER A 175 -3.81 -6.88 4.20
C SER A 175 -4.87 -7.61 5.00
N GLY A 176 -6.11 -7.09 5.02
CA GLY A 176 -7.28 -7.75 5.60
C GLY A 176 -7.79 -8.96 4.82
N THR A 177 -7.24 -9.24 3.65
CA THR A 177 -7.69 -10.32 2.75
C THR A 177 -6.65 -11.41 2.53
N HIS A 178 -5.40 -11.19 2.91
CA HIS A 178 -4.36 -12.21 2.93
C HIS A 178 -3.98 -12.45 4.38
N VAL A 179 -4.68 -13.40 5.02
CA VAL A 179 -4.55 -13.72 6.43
C VAL A 179 -4.83 -15.21 6.63
N ASN A 180 -4.30 -15.77 7.71
CA ASN A 180 -4.74 -17.05 8.22
C ASN A 180 -4.78 -17.04 9.76
N GLY A 181 -5.04 -18.19 10.35
CA GLY A 181 -4.97 -18.41 11.80
C GLY A 181 -3.68 -19.10 12.24
N GLY A 182 -2.57 -18.99 11.51
CA GLY A 182 -1.30 -19.59 11.90
C GLY A 182 -0.51 -18.67 12.82
N CYS A 183 0.19 -19.20 13.82
CA CYS A 183 1.03 -18.37 14.67
C CYS A 183 2.35 -18.03 13.97
N CYS A 184 2.75 -16.76 13.96
CA CYS A 184 1.94 -15.57 14.27
C CYS A 184 2.30 -14.48 13.26
N PHE A 185 1.33 -13.73 12.71
CA PHE A 185 1.63 -12.68 11.75
C PHE A 185 1.88 -11.37 12.50
N ASP A 186 3.10 -11.24 13.00
CA ASP A 186 3.47 -10.14 13.89
C ASP A 186 4.39 -9.12 13.21
N TYR A 187 4.34 -7.87 13.68
CA TYR A 187 5.34 -6.85 13.43
C TYR A 187 5.59 -6.06 14.71
N GLY A 188 6.82 -6.06 15.22
CA GLY A 188 7.18 -5.30 16.41
C GLY A 188 8.30 -5.91 17.24
N ASN A 189 8.29 -5.58 18.53
CA ASN A 189 9.32 -5.95 19.50
C ASN A 189 9.24 -7.44 19.82
N SER A 190 10.37 -8.13 19.76
CA SER A 190 10.46 -9.55 20.06
C SER A 190 11.67 -9.91 20.91
N GLU A 191 11.79 -11.20 21.25
CA GLU A 191 12.94 -11.74 21.96
C GLU A 191 14.20 -11.80 21.09
N THR A 192 15.33 -11.48 21.72
CA THR A 192 16.67 -11.59 21.11
C THR A 192 17.10 -13.06 20.96
N THR A 193 16.55 -13.93 21.81
CA THR A 193 16.90 -15.36 21.85
C THR A 193 16.10 -16.21 20.87
N ARG A 194 15.06 -15.63 20.26
CA ARG A 194 14.03 -16.31 19.46
C ARG A 194 13.42 -17.51 20.20
N LYS A 195 12.98 -17.25 21.43
CA LYS A 195 12.32 -18.18 22.35
C LYS A 195 11.23 -17.41 23.07
N ALA A 196 10.17 -18.15 23.40
CA ALA A 196 9.13 -17.76 24.32
C ALA A 196 9.70 -17.57 25.74
N ASP A 197 10.25 -16.39 26.05
CA ASP A 197 11.07 -16.20 27.25
C ASP A 197 10.23 -15.87 28.50
N ALA A 198 9.21 -15.01 28.38
CA ALA A 198 8.30 -14.67 29.49
C ALA A 198 7.13 -13.80 29.01
N ALA A 199 6.02 -13.81 29.76
CA ALA A 199 5.00 -12.76 29.67
C ALA A 199 5.63 -11.35 29.72
N GLY A 200 5.31 -10.55 28.70
CA GLY A 200 5.82 -9.20 28.47
C GLY A 200 7.17 -9.12 27.77
N ALA A 201 7.73 -10.23 27.28
CA ALA A 201 9.01 -10.24 26.55
C ALA A 201 8.87 -9.78 25.08
N MET A 202 7.67 -9.90 24.50
CA MET A 202 7.29 -9.29 23.22
C MET A 202 6.38 -8.07 23.43
N ASP A 203 6.32 -7.23 22.39
CA ASP A 203 5.34 -6.15 22.25
C ASP A 203 5.18 -5.89 20.74
N ALA A 204 4.33 -6.67 20.09
CA ALA A 204 4.19 -6.65 18.63
C ALA A 204 2.72 -6.56 18.20
N ILE A 205 2.47 -5.89 17.07
CA ILE A 205 1.15 -5.95 16.44
C ILE A 205 0.99 -7.34 15.83
N ASN A 206 -0.04 -8.08 16.23
CA ASN A 206 -0.52 -9.26 15.52
C ASN A 206 -1.72 -8.89 14.65
N PHE A 207 -1.74 -9.37 13.40
CA PHE A 207 -2.91 -9.26 12.54
C PHE A 207 -3.26 -10.60 11.88
N SER A 208 -4.28 -11.27 12.41
CA SER A 208 -4.61 -12.64 12.01
C SER A 208 -6.08 -12.97 12.26
N THR A 209 -6.50 -14.17 11.85
CA THR A 209 -7.79 -14.75 12.25
C THR A 209 -7.65 -15.65 13.49
N SER A 210 -6.51 -15.60 14.21
CA SER A 210 -6.29 -16.40 15.41
C SER A 210 -7.03 -15.79 16.62
N CYS A 211 -7.83 -16.62 17.29
CA CYS A 211 -8.60 -16.24 18.48
C CYS A 211 -8.46 -17.23 19.66
N TRP A 212 -7.51 -18.16 19.59
CA TRP A 212 -7.39 -19.22 20.60
C TRP A 212 -6.95 -18.73 21.99
N PHE A 213 -6.42 -17.50 22.11
CA PHE A 213 -6.13 -16.87 23.41
C PHE A 213 -7.34 -16.16 24.04
N GLY A 214 -8.45 -16.02 23.30
CA GLY A 214 -9.66 -15.34 23.77
C GLY A 214 -9.65 -13.83 23.54
N GLY A 215 -10.67 -13.15 24.06
CA GLY A 215 -10.86 -11.70 23.94
C GLY A 215 -11.43 -11.22 22.60
N CYS A 216 -11.62 -12.12 21.64
CA CYS A 216 -12.10 -11.86 20.28
C CYS A 216 -13.38 -12.67 19.98
N SER A 217 -14.12 -12.25 18.95
CA SER A 217 -15.33 -12.94 18.48
C SER A 217 -15.51 -12.75 16.97
N GLY A 218 -16.28 -13.65 16.35
CA GLY A 218 -16.46 -13.70 14.90
C GLY A 218 -15.30 -14.41 14.18
N THR A 219 -15.08 -14.05 12.91
CA THR A 219 -14.10 -14.71 12.03
C THR A 219 -12.82 -13.90 11.77
N GLY A 220 -12.77 -12.66 12.25
CA GLY A 220 -11.63 -11.77 12.02
C GLY A 220 -11.48 -11.30 10.56
N PRO A 221 -10.27 -10.88 10.14
CA PRO A 221 -9.05 -10.77 10.97
C PRO A 221 -9.09 -9.58 11.93
N TRP A 222 -8.27 -9.63 12.98
CA TRP A 222 -8.26 -8.64 14.05
C TRP A 222 -6.87 -8.05 14.29
N VAL A 223 -6.85 -6.80 14.76
CA VAL A 223 -5.64 -6.18 15.32
C VAL A 223 -5.53 -6.59 16.79
N GLN A 224 -4.40 -7.18 17.18
CA GLN A 224 -4.12 -7.66 18.53
C GLN A 224 -2.69 -7.26 18.93
N ALA A 225 -2.37 -7.34 20.22
CA ALA A 225 -1.00 -7.27 20.72
C ALA A 225 -0.48 -8.67 21.03
N ASP A 226 0.63 -9.08 20.42
CA ASP A 226 1.41 -10.20 20.94
C ASP A 226 2.35 -9.66 22.04
N LEU A 227 2.09 -10.10 23.27
CA LEU A 227 2.86 -9.71 24.45
C LEU A 227 3.69 -10.87 25.01
N GLU A 228 3.88 -11.93 24.22
CA GLU A 228 4.45 -13.23 24.58
C GLU A 228 3.56 -14.04 25.54
N TRP A 229 3.35 -15.32 25.26
CA TRP A 229 2.33 -16.19 25.92
C TRP A 229 0.88 -15.71 25.80
N GLY A 230 0.59 -14.75 24.90
CA GLY A 230 -0.78 -14.35 24.62
C GLY A 230 -0.93 -13.32 23.50
N LEU A 231 -1.97 -13.53 22.69
CA LEU A 231 -2.51 -12.53 21.78
C LEU A 231 -3.67 -11.81 22.46
N TYR A 232 -3.55 -10.50 22.59
CA TYR A 232 -4.44 -9.66 23.38
C TYR A 232 -5.16 -8.64 22.48
N PRO A 233 -6.46 -8.82 22.18
CA PRO A 233 -7.27 -7.77 21.56
C PRO A 233 -7.66 -6.65 22.55
N GLY A 234 -7.33 -6.79 23.83
CA GLY A 234 -7.57 -5.82 24.91
C GLY A 234 -6.82 -6.24 26.19
N GLY A 235 -7.10 -5.62 27.33
CA GLY A 235 -6.33 -5.84 28.57
C GLY A 235 -6.56 -7.18 29.29
N SER A 236 -7.20 -8.16 28.66
CA SER A 236 -7.40 -9.50 29.20
C SER A 236 -7.81 -10.48 28.09
N GLN A 237 -7.97 -11.75 28.45
CA GLN A 237 -8.55 -12.79 27.58
C GLN A 237 -10.09 -12.79 27.58
N GLN A 238 -10.72 -11.88 28.33
CA GLN A 238 -12.17 -11.68 28.29
C GLN A 238 -12.56 -10.86 27.06
N TRP A 239 -13.78 -11.08 26.57
CA TRP A 239 -14.33 -10.40 25.40
C TRP A 239 -14.14 -8.88 25.48
N ASN A 240 -13.42 -8.31 24.50
CA ASN A 240 -13.32 -6.87 24.33
C ASN A 240 -14.46 -6.38 23.41
N PRO A 241 -15.45 -5.62 23.93
CA PRO A 241 -16.61 -5.17 23.15
C PRO A 241 -16.27 -4.19 22.01
N ASN A 242 -15.10 -3.52 22.08
CA ASN A 242 -14.64 -2.60 21.04
C ASN A 242 -13.84 -3.31 19.93
N GLN A 243 -13.54 -4.59 20.12
CA GLN A 243 -12.85 -5.37 19.11
C GLN A 243 -13.74 -5.54 17.88
N ARG A 244 -13.12 -5.48 16.70
CA ARG A 244 -13.81 -5.67 15.42
C ARG A 244 -12.90 -6.24 14.35
N ALA A 245 -13.51 -6.88 13.35
CA ALA A 245 -12.79 -7.37 12.19
C ALA A 245 -12.43 -6.24 11.21
N PHE A 246 -11.27 -6.35 10.58
CA PHE A 246 -10.79 -5.44 9.53
C PHE A 246 -10.56 -6.21 8.23
N THR A 247 -11.57 -6.25 7.36
CA THR A 247 -11.57 -7.07 6.13
C THR A 247 -11.17 -6.31 4.86
N ASN A 248 -10.84 -5.01 4.97
CA ASN A 248 -10.40 -4.22 3.83
C ASN A 248 -9.06 -4.76 3.28
N LYS A 249 -8.83 -4.61 1.97
CA LYS A 249 -7.57 -5.06 1.35
C LYS A 249 -6.34 -4.42 1.99
N TYR A 250 -6.43 -3.17 2.43
CA TYR A 250 -5.36 -2.44 3.12
C TYR A 250 -5.87 -1.96 4.48
N VAL A 251 -5.16 -2.34 5.54
CA VAL A 251 -5.54 -2.07 6.93
C VAL A 251 -4.37 -1.41 7.62
N THR A 252 -4.61 -0.29 8.29
CA THR A 252 -3.66 0.29 9.24
C THR A 252 -3.91 -0.34 10.60
N ALA A 253 -2.88 -0.93 11.20
CA ALA A 253 -2.90 -1.47 12.55
C ALA A 253 -1.85 -0.73 13.40
N MET A 254 -2.20 -0.40 14.65
CA MET A 254 -1.32 0.32 15.56
C MET A 254 -1.35 -0.27 16.97
N LEU A 255 -0.18 -0.26 17.60
CA LEU A 255 0.04 -0.64 18.99
C LEU A 255 0.95 0.41 19.63
N LYS A 256 0.63 0.83 20.85
CA LYS A 256 1.55 1.59 21.70
C LYS A 256 1.44 1.14 23.14
N ASN A 257 2.57 1.13 23.84
CA ASN A 257 2.69 0.56 25.17
C ASN A 257 3.66 1.40 26.00
N ASN A 258 3.26 1.77 27.22
CA ASN A 258 4.12 2.54 28.12
C ASN A 258 5.09 1.65 28.93
N GLY A 259 5.05 0.34 28.71
CA GLY A 259 5.92 -0.65 29.32
C GLY A 259 5.65 -0.96 30.80
N THR A 260 4.72 -0.25 31.44
CA THR A 260 4.55 -0.32 32.91
C THR A 260 3.11 -0.52 33.35
N SER A 261 2.12 0.05 32.66
CA SER A 261 0.75 0.01 33.15
C SER A 261 -0.30 -0.02 32.05
N ARG A 262 -0.03 0.50 30.86
CA ARG A 262 -1.03 0.74 29.82
C ARG A 262 -0.52 0.46 28.42
N PHE A 263 -1.41 -0.02 27.57
CA PHE A 263 -1.23 -0.09 26.12
C PHE A 263 -2.53 0.28 25.39
N ALA A 264 -2.41 0.61 24.10
CA ALA A 264 -3.53 0.92 23.24
C ALA A 264 -3.40 0.19 21.90
N LEU A 265 -4.55 -0.18 21.34
CA LEU A 265 -4.69 -0.78 20.02
C LEU A 265 -5.62 0.07 19.17
N LYS A 266 -5.23 0.32 17.92
CA LYS A 266 -6.08 1.01 16.93
C LYS A 266 -6.04 0.30 15.58
N GLY A 267 -7.12 0.44 14.83
CA GLY A 267 -7.19 -0.04 13.46
C GLY A 267 -7.99 0.89 12.55
N SER A 268 -7.71 0.86 11.24
CA SER A 268 -8.49 1.58 10.22
C SER A 268 -8.36 0.95 8.84
N ASN A 269 -9.20 1.40 7.90
CA ASN A 269 -8.95 1.21 6.48
C ASN A 269 -7.78 2.12 6.08
N ALA A 270 -6.73 1.57 5.47
CA ALA A 270 -5.58 2.37 5.04
C ALA A 270 -5.88 3.25 3.82
N GLN A 271 -7.00 3.04 3.12
CA GLN A 271 -7.41 3.83 1.95
C GLN A 271 -8.33 5.01 2.31
N ALA A 272 -8.93 5.02 3.50
CA ALA A 272 -9.87 6.07 3.90
C ALA A 272 -10.15 6.08 5.41
N GLY A 273 -10.55 7.24 5.93
CA GLY A 273 -11.10 7.37 7.29
C GLY A 273 -10.05 7.51 8.39
N SER A 274 -10.55 7.59 9.62
CA SER A 274 -9.76 7.79 10.84
C SER A 274 -9.51 6.48 11.59
N LEU A 275 -8.56 6.51 12.53
CA LEU A 275 -8.31 5.38 13.43
C LEU A 275 -9.52 5.12 14.34
N THR A 276 -9.85 3.84 14.51
CA THR A 276 -10.77 3.35 15.53
C THR A 276 -9.96 2.83 16.71
N THR A 277 -10.19 3.34 17.91
CA THR A 277 -9.59 2.80 19.14
C THR A 277 -10.29 1.50 19.54
N LEU A 278 -9.53 0.42 19.58
CA LEU A 278 -10.00 -0.92 19.94
C LEU A 278 -9.76 -1.21 21.42
N TRP A 279 -8.65 -0.71 21.94
CA TRP A 279 -8.30 -0.78 23.35
C TRP A 279 -7.49 0.45 23.72
N ASP A 280 -7.73 0.97 24.92
CA ASP A 280 -6.86 1.98 25.52
C ASP A 280 -6.95 1.88 27.05
N GLY A 281 -6.12 1.04 27.64
CA GLY A 281 -6.32 0.60 29.01
C GLY A 281 -5.12 -0.11 29.61
N SER A 282 -5.35 -0.82 30.71
CA SER A 282 -4.29 -1.51 31.45
C SER A 282 -3.67 -2.65 30.65
N LEU A 283 -2.40 -2.94 30.94
CA LEU A 283 -1.77 -4.21 30.56
C LEU A 283 -2.52 -5.41 31.16
N PRO A 284 -2.46 -6.59 30.52
CA PRO A 284 -3.04 -7.79 31.12
C PRO A 284 -2.37 -8.18 32.45
N PRO A 285 -3.09 -8.85 33.37
CA PRO A 285 -2.52 -9.31 34.63
C PRO A 285 -1.26 -10.16 34.42
N GLY A 286 -0.16 -9.82 35.09
CA GLY A 286 1.12 -10.52 34.99
C GLY A 286 2.10 -9.98 33.92
N TYR A 287 1.68 -9.00 33.12
CA TYR A 287 2.49 -8.39 32.05
C TYR A 287 3.12 -7.03 32.44
N SER A 288 2.82 -6.56 33.65
CA SER A 288 3.40 -5.34 34.21
C SER A 288 4.47 -5.69 35.27
N PRO A 289 5.67 -5.10 35.21
CA PRO A 289 6.23 -4.36 34.07
C PRO A 289 6.51 -5.26 32.86
N MET A 290 6.55 -4.67 31.67
CA MET A 290 7.02 -5.34 30.45
C MET A 290 8.53 -5.67 30.55
N LYS A 291 8.97 -6.67 29.78
CA LYS A 291 10.32 -7.24 29.77
C LYS A 291 10.89 -7.34 28.35
N LYS A 292 10.52 -6.36 27.52
CA LYS A 292 10.86 -6.32 26.09
C LYS A 292 12.36 -6.47 25.85
N GLN A 293 12.74 -7.19 24.80
CA GLN A 293 14.15 -7.46 24.56
C GLN A 293 14.75 -6.65 23.42
N GLY A 294 13.93 -6.03 22.56
CA GLY A 294 14.39 -5.11 21.53
C GLY A 294 14.85 -5.76 20.23
N ALA A 295 14.57 -7.05 20.01
CA ALA A 295 14.61 -7.58 18.66
C ALA A 295 13.36 -7.12 17.87
N ILE A 296 13.40 -7.26 16.55
CA ILE A 296 12.32 -6.93 15.65
C ILE A 296 11.93 -8.20 14.91
N VAL A 297 10.64 -8.54 14.91
CA VAL A 297 10.09 -9.65 14.13
C VAL A 297 9.09 -9.16 13.09
N LEU A 298 9.04 -9.82 11.94
CA LEU A 298 8.04 -9.59 10.91
C LEU A 298 7.57 -10.93 10.30
N GLY A 299 6.27 -11.19 10.41
CA GLY A 299 5.59 -12.32 9.82
C GLY A 299 5.72 -13.63 10.59
N SER A 300 6.25 -13.65 11.80
CA SER A 300 6.28 -14.81 12.69
C SER A 300 6.14 -14.37 14.15
N GLY A 301 5.82 -15.31 15.05
CA GLY A 301 5.98 -15.08 16.49
C GLY A 301 7.44 -14.96 16.92
N GLY A 302 7.69 -14.49 18.14
CA GLY A 302 9.03 -14.27 18.69
C GLY A 302 9.84 -15.55 18.91
N ASP A 303 9.18 -16.69 19.09
CA ASP A 303 9.83 -18.00 19.28
C ASP A 303 10.21 -18.72 17.96
N CYS A 304 9.87 -18.13 16.82
CA CYS A 304 10.22 -18.57 15.47
C CYS A 304 11.38 -17.73 14.90
N CYS A 305 12.14 -18.16 13.91
CA CYS A 305 12.22 -19.46 13.24
C CYS A 305 13.69 -19.87 13.26
N LYS A 306 14.25 -19.98 14.47
CA LYS A 306 15.68 -20.24 14.68
C LYS A 306 16.13 -21.62 14.19
N PRO A 307 17.44 -21.88 14.08
CA PRO A 307 17.95 -23.20 13.74
C PRO A 307 17.41 -24.29 14.69
N GLY A 308 16.92 -25.40 14.12
CA GLY A 308 16.27 -26.47 14.86
C GLY A 308 14.84 -26.18 15.33
N GLY A 309 14.33 -24.97 15.09
CA GLY A 309 12.93 -24.59 15.33
C GLY A 309 12.01 -24.87 14.13
N GLY A 310 10.73 -24.58 14.31
CA GLY A 310 9.74 -24.62 13.23
C GLY A 310 9.89 -23.46 12.24
N ALA A 311 9.07 -23.49 11.19
CA ALA A 311 8.85 -22.37 10.29
C ALA A 311 7.62 -21.56 10.70
N ASN A 312 7.55 -20.32 10.22
CA ASN A 312 6.37 -19.50 10.33
C ASN A 312 5.13 -20.26 9.79
N LEU A 313 4.04 -20.26 10.54
CA LEU A 313 2.76 -20.85 10.12
C LEU A 313 1.75 -19.78 9.66
N SER A 314 2.03 -18.52 9.94
CA SER A 314 1.17 -17.40 9.61
C SER A 314 1.23 -17.02 8.13
N ALA A 315 0.19 -16.35 7.67
CA ALA A 315 0.12 -15.71 6.36
C ALA A 315 -0.32 -14.26 6.55
N GLY A 316 0.30 -13.36 5.79
CA GLY A 316 0.01 -11.94 5.83
C GLY A 316 0.70 -11.18 4.72
N THR A 317 0.27 -9.96 4.47
CA THR A 317 0.98 -9.05 3.55
C THR A 317 1.40 -7.82 4.32
N PHE A 318 2.70 -7.52 4.32
CA PHE A 318 3.24 -6.29 4.88
C PHE A 318 3.54 -5.30 3.75
N TYR A 319 3.07 -4.07 3.89
CA TYR A 319 3.34 -3.00 2.94
C TYR A 319 4.40 -2.04 3.50
N GLU A 320 4.11 -1.48 4.68
CA GLU A 320 4.98 -0.57 5.40
C GLU A 320 4.71 -0.60 6.91
N GLY A 321 5.67 -0.17 7.71
CA GLY A 321 5.53 -0.04 9.16
C GLY A 321 6.75 0.58 9.82
N ALA A 322 6.57 1.10 11.03
CA ALA A 322 7.65 1.67 11.82
C ALA A 322 7.48 1.35 13.30
N MET A 323 8.60 1.32 14.02
CA MET A 323 8.66 1.29 15.49
C MET A 323 9.27 2.59 15.98
N VAL A 324 8.76 3.12 17.08
CA VAL A 324 9.15 4.42 17.62
C VAL A 324 9.53 4.34 19.10
N SER A 325 10.47 5.20 19.51
CA SER A 325 10.80 5.39 20.92
C SER A 325 9.82 6.38 21.56
N GLY A 326 9.27 6.05 22.72
CA GLY A 326 8.25 6.86 23.39
C GLY A 326 6.82 6.35 23.16
N TYR A 327 5.86 6.95 23.86
CA TYR A 327 4.44 6.61 23.76
C TYR A 327 3.71 7.64 22.87
N PRO A 328 3.38 7.34 21.60
CA PRO A 328 2.87 8.33 20.67
C PRO A 328 1.54 8.91 21.11
N SER A 329 1.38 10.22 20.88
CA SER A 329 0.08 10.87 21.10
C SER A 329 -0.95 10.41 20.06
N ASP A 330 -2.23 10.46 20.42
CA ASP A 330 -3.32 10.18 19.49
C ASP A 330 -3.31 11.11 18.27
N ALA A 331 -2.90 12.38 18.47
CA ALA A 331 -2.77 13.34 17.39
C ALA A 331 -1.67 12.93 16.39
N THR A 332 -0.53 12.43 16.88
CA THR A 332 0.56 11.90 16.06
C THR A 332 0.09 10.72 15.23
N GLU A 333 -0.56 9.73 15.85
CA GLU A 333 -1.08 8.55 15.15
C GLU A 333 -2.16 8.91 14.12
N ASN A 334 -3.04 9.86 14.43
CA ASN A 334 -4.06 10.34 13.49
C ASN A 334 -3.42 11.04 12.26
N ALA A 335 -2.34 11.80 12.47
CA ALA A 335 -1.59 12.42 11.38
C ALA A 335 -0.87 11.37 10.51
N VAL A 336 -0.32 10.31 11.13
CA VAL A 336 0.26 9.16 10.41
C VAL A 336 -0.81 8.45 9.59
N GLN A 337 -2.00 8.19 10.14
CA GLN A 337 -3.12 7.61 9.39
C GLN A 337 -3.52 8.49 8.20
N ALA A 338 -3.61 9.82 8.38
CA ALA A 338 -3.91 10.72 7.29
C ALA A 338 -2.86 10.67 6.18
N ASN A 339 -1.57 10.52 6.54
CA ASN A 339 -0.48 10.32 5.58
C ASN A 339 -0.61 8.98 4.82
N ILE A 340 -0.97 7.90 5.51
CA ILE A 340 -1.20 6.58 4.91
C ILE A 340 -2.36 6.64 3.90
N VAL A 341 -3.47 7.28 4.27
CA VAL A 341 -4.62 7.49 3.37
C VAL A 341 -4.19 8.29 2.13
N ALA A 342 -3.42 9.36 2.32
CA ALA A 342 -2.91 10.18 1.23
C ALA A 342 -1.93 9.42 0.31
N ALA A 343 -1.30 8.35 0.78
CA ALA A 343 -0.44 7.50 -0.04
C ALA A 343 -1.22 6.75 -1.13
N GLY A 344 -2.55 6.60 -1.00
CA GLY A 344 -3.39 6.07 -2.08
C GLY A 344 -3.15 4.60 -2.41
N PHE A 345 -2.99 3.74 -1.40
CA PHE A 345 -2.85 2.29 -1.56
C PHE A 345 -3.95 1.69 -2.46
N GLY A 346 -3.57 0.90 -3.45
CA GLY A 346 -4.50 0.24 -4.38
C GLY A 346 -5.31 1.20 -5.25
N SER A 347 -5.07 2.51 -5.15
CA SER A 347 -5.64 3.48 -6.06
C SER A 347 -4.80 3.40 -7.32
N GLY A 348 -5.16 2.47 -8.22
CA GLY A 348 -4.56 2.38 -9.55
C GLY A 348 -4.43 3.78 -10.11
N GLY A 349 -3.19 4.17 -10.41
CA GLY A 349 -2.70 5.54 -10.29
C GLY A 349 -3.78 6.58 -10.42
N GLY A 350 -4.02 7.31 -9.32
CA GLY A 350 -4.59 8.65 -9.39
C GLY A 350 -3.64 9.55 -10.17
N SER A 351 -3.52 9.30 -11.47
CA SER A 351 -3.29 10.35 -12.43
C SER A 351 -4.43 11.33 -12.20
N THR A 352 -4.07 12.56 -11.94
CA THR A 352 -4.80 13.69 -12.46
C THR A 352 -5.21 13.41 -13.91
N GLY A 353 -6.37 12.81 -14.16
CA GLY A 353 -6.86 12.49 -15.50
C GLY A 353 -5.91 11.62 -16.33
N SER A 354 -6.06 10.30 -16.31
CA SER A 354 -5.49 9.52 -17.42
C SER A 354 -6.30 9.87 -18.68
N THR A 355 -5.70 10.65 -19.58
CA THR A 355 -6.31 11.08 -20.85
C THR A 355 -5.67 10.34 -22.01
N GLY A 356 -6.47 9.62 -22.79
CA GLY A 356 -5.99 8.86 -23.94
C GLY A 356 -7.08 8.04 -24.63
N PRO A 357 -6.73 7.31 -25.69
CA PRO A 357 -7.63 6.33 -26.30
C PRO A 357 -7.93 5.17 -25.34
N VAL A 358 -9.18 4.71 -25.35
CA VAL A 358 -9.59 3.45 -24.74
C VAL A 358 -9.61 2.40 -25.84
N HIS A 359 -8.60 1.54 -25.87
CA HIS A 359 -8.40 0.51 -26.89
C HIS A 359 -9.17 -0.76 -26.57
N ALA A 360 -10.02 -1.22 -27.49
CA ALA A 360 -10.60 -2.55 -27.50
C ALA A 360 -9.53 -3.56 -27.94
N VAL A 361 -9.00 -4.33 -26.99
CA VAL A 361 -7.85 -5.23 -27.21
C VAL A 361 -8.16 -6.27 -28.28
N GLY A 362 -9.33 -6.93 -28.21
CA GLY A 362 -9.71 -7.96 -29.18
C GLY A 362 -9.90 -7.46 -30.62
N ALA A 363 -10.17 -6.16 -30.81
CA ALA A 363 -10.39 -5.57 -32.14
C ALA A 363 -9.22 -4.71 -32.64
N GLY A 364 -8.29 -4.32 -31.77
CA GLY A 364 -7.23 -3.36 -32.09
C GLY A 364 -7.77 -1.97 -32.49
N LYS A 365 -8.90 -1.57 -31.92
CA LYS A 365 -9.65 -0.34 -32.27
C LYS A 365 -9.91 0.51 -31.04
N CYS A 366 -10.35 1.74 -31.25
CA CYS A 366 -10.61 2.71 -30.19
C CYS A 366 -12.10 2.83 -29.91
N LEU A 367 -12.44 3.02 -28.63
CA LEU A 367 -13.75 3.45 -28.18
C LEU A 367 -14.07 4.84 -28.74
N ASP A 368 -15.19 4.92 -29.46
CA ASP A 368 -15.51 6.02 -30.34
C ASP A 368 -16.93 6.55 -30.09
N VAL A 369 -17.05 7.87 -29.98
CA VAL A 369 -18.36 8.54 -30.08
C VAL A 369 -18.73 8.70 -31.54
N ASN A 370 -19.80 8.01 -31.94
CA ASN A 370 -20.23 7.96 -33.33
C ASN A 370 -20.46 9.34 -33.93
N GLY A 371 -19.83 9.60 -35.08
CA GLY A 371 -19.97 10.85 -35.83
C GLY A 371 -19.49 12.10 -35.10
N ARG A 372 -18.65 11.96 -34.05
CA ARG A 372 -18.23 13.07 -33.17
C ARG A 372 -19.40 13.82 -32.52
N SER A 373 -20.52 13.14 -32.35
CA SER A 373 -21.72 13.70 -31.74
C SER A 373 -21.44 14.19 -30.31
N THR A 374 -22.00 15.34 -29.93
CA THR A 374 -22.06 15.82 -28.55
C THR A 374 -23.46 15.64 -27.94
N THR A 375 -24.37 14.97 -28.66
CA THR A 375 -25.75 14.74 -28.24
C THR A 375 -25.83 13.60 -27.21
N PRO A 376 -26.34 13.85 -25.99
CA PRO A 376 -26.61 12.79 -25.00
C PRO A 376 -27.46 11.66 -25.58
N GLY A 377 -27.18 10.42 -25.20
CA GLY A 377 -27.82 9.22 -25.74
C GLY A 377 -27.14 8.64 -26.97
N THR A 378 -26.11 9.29 -27.54
CA THR A 378 -25.34 8.69 -28.65
C THR A 378 -24.63 7.44 -28.15
N GLN A 379 -24.97 6.27 -28.73
CA GLN A 379 -24.34 5.00 -28.39
C GLN A 379 -22.89 4.93 -28.87
N LEU A 380 -22.01 4.47 -27.99
CA LEU A 380 -20.60 4.25 -28.27
C LEU A 380 -20.40 3.07 -29.21
N GLN A 381 -19.31 3.14 -29.95
CA GLN A 381 -18.88 2.09 -30.86
C GLN A 381 -17.37 1.91 -30.77
N ILE A 382 -16.84 0.94 -31.50
CA ILE A 382 -15.41 0.88 -31.81
C ILE A 382 -15.15 1.37 -33.24
N TRP A 383 -14.03 2.05 -33.43
CA TRP A 383 -13.59 2.55 -34.72
C TRP A 383 -12.06 2.56 -34.79
N ASP A 384 -11.50 2.58 -36.00
CA ASP A 384 -10.06 2.77 -36.18
C ASP A 384 -9.55 3.98 -35.40
N CYS A 385 -8.46 3.77 -34.65
CA CYS A 385 -7.83 4.80 -33.85
C CYS A 385 -7.28 5.89 -34.77
N ASN A 386 -7.83 7.11 -34.66
CA ASN A 386 -7.49 8.24 -35.52
C ASN A 386 -7.05 9.49 -34.76
N GLY A 387 -6.89 9.40 -33.43
CA GLY A 387 -6.47 10.53 -32.59
C GLY A 387 -7.52 11.64 -32.46
N GLY A 388 -8.75 11.41 -32.92
CA GLY A 388 -9.84 12.36 -32.78
C GLY A 388 -10.25 12.59 -31.33
N THR A 389 -10.76 13.79 -31.04
CA THR A 389 -11.28 14.14 -29.71
C THR A 389 -12.45 13.25 -29.28
N ASN A 390 -13.18 12.67 -30.23
CA ASN A 390 -14.26 11.72 -30.00
C ASN A 390 -13.78 10.30 -29.63
N GLN A 391 -12.47 10.08 -29.60
CA GLN A 391 -11.81 8.85 -29.13
C GLN A 391 -10.86 9.13 -27.96
N THR A 392 -10.77 10.38 -27.52
CA THR A 392 -9.89 10.78 -26.42
C THR A 392 -10.70 10.88 -25.14
N TRP A 393 -10.45 9.94 -24.23
CA TRP A 393 -11.20 9.80 -22.99
C TRP A 393 -10.33 10.17 -21.81
N THR A 394 -10.89 10.88 -20.85
CA THR A 394 -10.23 11.21 -19.58
C THR A 394 -10.89 10.44 -18.46
N ARG A 395 -10.12 9.58 -17.79
CA ARG A 395 -10.56 8.91 -16.56
C ARG A 395 -10.43 9.88 -15.39
N THR A 396 -11.54 10.17 -14.74
CA THR A 396 -11.59 11.05 -13.57
C THR A 396 -11.33 10.27 -12.27
N ALA A 397 -10.98 10.99 -11.20
CA ALA A 397 -10.81 10.40 -9.87
C ALA A 397 -12.11 9.80 -9.30
N SER A 398 -13.28 10.26 -9.76
CA SER A 398 -14.59 9.71 -9.40
C SER A 398 -14.98 8.46 -10.20
N GLY A 399 -14.08 7.92 -11.02
CA GLY A 399 -14.31 6.72 -11.82
C GLY A 399 -15.12 6.94 -13.09
N GLN A 400 -15.34 8.20 -13.52
CA GLN A 400 -16.00 8.48 -14.81
C GLN A 400 -15.01 8.48 -15.96
N LEU A 401 -15.49 8.19 -17.16
CA LEU A 401 -14.79 8.47 -18.42
C LEU A 401 -15.45 9.66 -19.11
N THR A 402 -14.74 10.78 -19.20
CA THR A 402 -15.20 11.98 -19.89
C THR A 402 -14.62 12.08 -21.30
N VAL A 403 -15.42 12.55 -22.24
CA VAL A 403 -15.01 12.87 -23.62
C VAL A 403 -15.36 14.33 -23.92
N TYR A 404 -14.59 14.95 -24.81
CA TYR A 404 -14.64 16.40 -25.10
C TYR A 404 -14.29 17.29 -23.90
N SER A 405 -14.42 18.62 -24.05
CA SER A 405 -14.04 19.61 -23.05
C SER A 405 -15.05 20.77 -22.99
N GLY A 406 -15.00 21.56 -21.91
CA GLY A 406 -15.87 22.73 -21.74
C GLY A 406 -17.36 22.36 -21.60
N SER A 407 -18.26 23.15 -22.19
CA SER A 407 -19.71 22.88 -22.19
C SER A 407 -20.09 21.60 -22.95
N ASP A 408 -19.19 21.09 -23.78
CA ASP A 408 -19.41 19.88 -24.57
C ASP A 408 -18.92 18.61 -23.88
N THR A 409 -18.36 18.71 -22.67
CA THR A 409 -17.96 17.53 -21.89
C THR A 409 -19.14 16.58 -21.71
N ARG A 410 -18.91 15.31 -22.04
CA ARG A 410 -19.87 14.21 -21.84
C ARG A 410 -19.20 13.08 -21.09
N CYS A 411 -20.02 12.28 -20.41
CA CYS A 411 -19.58 11.12 -19.66
C CYS A 411 -20.07 9.84 -20.34
N MET A 412 -19.23 8.81 -20.37
CA MET A 412 -19.68 7.46 -20.67
C MET A 412 -20.69 7.01 -19.62
N ALA A 413 -21.84 6.51 -20.07
CA ALA A 413 -22.95 6.12 -19.22
C ALA A 413 -23.59 4.81 -19.69
N ALA A 414 -24.05 4.00 -18.75
CA ALA A 414 -25.06 2.99 -19.02
C ALA A 414 -26.39 3.69 -19.34
N SER A 415 -27.00 3.34 -20.48
CA SER A 415 -28.25 3.97 -20.90
C SER A 415 -29.34 3.80 -19.83
N ASN A 416 -29.90 4.93 -19.39
CA ASN A 416 -30.92 5.00 -18.34
C ASN A 416 -30.56 4.29 -17.03
N ASP A 417 -29.26 4.18 -16.71
CA ASP A 417 -28.76 3.50 -15.50
C ASP A 417 -29.23 2.04 -15.37
N GLN A 418 -29.50 1.38 -16.50
CA GLN A 418 -29.95 -0.01 -16.51
C GLN A 418 -28.81 -0.97 -16.09
N THR A 419 -29.20 -2.07 -15.45
CA THR A 419 -28.30 -3.07 -14.87
C THR A 419 -28.37 -4.43 -15.59
N THR A 420 -29.02 -4.49 -16.74
CA THR A 420 -29.23 -5.74 -17.50
C THR A 420 -28.23 -5.91 -18.64
N SER A 421 -27.83 -7.15 -18.93
CA SER A 421 -27.01 -7.45 -20.12
C SER A 421 -27.71 -7.00 -21.40
N GLY A 422 -26.94 -6.43 -22.34
CA GLY A 422 -27.44 -5.79 -23.56
C GLY A 422 -27.74 -4.30 -23.40
N THR A 423 -27.60 -3.72 -22.19
CA THR A 423 -27.75 -2.27 -21.98
C THR A 423 -26.75 -1.51 -22.84
N ALA A 424 -27.23 -0.57 -23.65
CA ALA A 424 -26.36 0.27 -24.48
C ALA A 424 -25.46 1.17 -23.61
N VAL A 425 -24.19 1.30 -24.00
CA VAL A 425 -23.29 2.30 -23.42
C VAL A 425 -23.29 3.54 -24.31
N VAL A 426 -23.61 4.69 -23.73
CA VAL A 426 -23.85 5.95 -24.43
C VAL A 426 -22.99 7.07 -23.86
N ILE A 427 -22.89 8.20 -24.55
CA ILE A 427 -22.50 9.46 -23.91
C ILE A 427 -23.72 10.15 -23.28
N SER A 428 -23.55 10.77 -22.13
CA SER A 428 -24.59 11.56 -21.46
C SER A 428 -24.01 12.83 -20.84
N THR A 429 -24.87 13.74 -20.40
CA THR A 429 -24.47 14.86 -19.54
C THR A 429 -23.84 14.30 -18.27
N CYS A 430 -22.64 14.79 -17.91
CA CYS A 430 -21.96 14.34 -16.71
C CYS A 430 -22.74 14.73 -15.45
N GLY A 431 -23.04 13.73 -14.62
CA GLY A 431 -23.63 13.87 -13.29
C GLY A 431 -22.85 13.03 -12.28
N SER A 432 -23.46 12.72 -11.13
CA SER A 432 -22.83 11.92 -10.07
C SER A 432 -23.45 10.53 -9.89
N GLY A 433 -24.28 10.09 -10.84
CA GLY A 433 -24.95 8.78 -10.77
C GLY A 433 -23.99 7.61 -10.99
N THR A 434 -24.26 6.49 -10.33
CA THR A 434 -23.44 5.26 -10.41
C THR A 434 -23.37 4.69 -11.82
N GLY A 435 -24.40 4.90 -12.66
CA GLY A 435 -24.40 4.51 -14.08
C GLY A 435 -23.41 5.24 -14.97
N GLN A 436 -22.67 6.22 -14.44
CA GLN A 436 -21.57 6.91 -15.12
C GLN A 436 -20.20 6.60 -14.50
N GLN A 437 -20.14 5.70 -13.52
CA GLN A 437 -18.92 5.30 -12.85
C GLN A 437 -18.49 3.91 -13.31
N TRP A 438 -17.18 3.74 -13.47
CA TRP A 438 -16.57 2.58 -14.07
C TRP A 438 -15.37 2.11 -13.25
N HIS A 439 -15.32 0.82 -12.95
CA HIS A 439 -14.15 0.16 -12.40
C HIS A 439 -13.27 -0.34 -13.54
N PHE A 440 -12.00 0.03 -13.51
CA PHE A 440 -10.97 -0.53 -14.38
C PHE A 440 -10.24 -1.59 -13.60
N ASN A 441 -10.31 -2.83 -14.06
CA ASN A 441 -9.82 -3.98 -13.33
C ASN A 441 -8.44 -4.40 -13.85
N ASP A 442 -7.63 -5.02 -12.99
CA ASP A 442 -6.28 -5.49 -13.33
C ASP A 442 -6.31 -6.61 -14.39
N ASP A 443 -7.45 -7.27 -14.56
CA ASP A 443 -7.68 -8.31 -15.56
C ASP A 443 -8.02 -7.77 -16.96
N GLY A 444 -7.92 -6.44 -17.16
CA GLY A 444 -8.17 -5.75 -18.42
C GLY A 444 -9.64 -5.47 -18.71
N THR A 445 -10.57 -5.87 -17.85
CA THR A 445 -11.99 -5.52 -18.01
C THR A 445 -12.29 -4.11 -17.48
N ILE A 446 -13.35 -3.49 -18.02
CA ILE A 446 -13.97 -2.29 -17.46
C ILE A 446 -15.38 -2.67 -17.04
N THR A 447 -15.77 -2.47 -15.78
CA THR A 447 -17.11 -2.83 -15.27
C THR A 447 -17.88 -1.60 -14.81
N GLY A 448 -19.19 -1.59 -15.06
CA GLY A 448 -20.07 -0.52 -14.56
C GLY A 448 -20.31 -0.67 -13.05
N VAL A 449 -20.10 0.40 -12.27
CA VAL A 449 -20.28 0.37 -10.80
C VAL A 449 -21.70 -0.02 -10.40
N GLN A 450 -22.69 0.42 -11.17
CA GLN A 450 -24.12 0.19 -10.90
C GLN A 450 -24.54 -1.28 -11.12
N SER A 451 -23.85 -2.02 -11.98
CA SER A 451 -24.32 -3.33 -12.47
C SER A 451 -23.34 -4.48 -12.24
N GLY A 452 -22.04 -4.18 -12.08
CA GLY A 452 -20.97 -5.18 -12.12
C GLY A 452 -20.76 -5.83 -13.49
N LEU A 453 -21.49 -5.41 -14.53
CA LEU A 453 -21.36 -5.93 -15.89
C LEU A 453 -20.18 -5.30 -16.63
N CYS A 454 -19.61 -6.06 -17.57
CA CYS A 454 -18.44 -5.67 -18.35
C CYS A 454 -18.83 -4.80 -19.55
N LEU A 455 -17.97 -3.81 -19.85
CA LEU A 455 -17.94 -3.09 -21.10
C LEU A 455 -17.58 -4.07 -22.23
N ASP A 456 -18.47 -4.24 -23.19
CA ASP A 456 -18.43 -5.33 -24.16
C ASP A 456 -18.62 -4.79 -25.58
N VAL A 457 -17.76 -5.22 -26.52
CA VAL A 457 -18.01 -5.05 -27.95
C VAL A 457 -18.97 -6.14 -28.41
N ASN A 458 -20.17 -5.72 -28.84
CA ASN A 458 -21.26 -6.63 -29.15
C ASN A 458 -20.87 -7.66 -30.22
N GLY A 459 -21.13 -8.93 -29.92
CA GLY A 459 -20.86 -10.07 -30.80
C GLY A 459 -19.37 -10.33 -31.06
N ALA A 460 -18.47 -9.79 -30.23
CA ALA A 460 -17.03 -9.83 -30.43
C ALA A 460 -16.57 -9.32 -31.81
N SER A 461 -17.37 -8.42 -32.40
CA SER A 461 -17.10 -7.88 -33.74
C SER A 461 -15.82 -7.05 -33.73
N THR A 462 -15.01 -7.21 -34.79
CA THR A 462 -13.83 -6.39 -35.03
C THR A 462 -14.08 -5.33 -36.12
N ALA A 463 -15.32 -5.15 -36.57
CA ALA A 463 -15.67 -4.18 -37.60
C ALA A 463 -15.83 -2.76 -37.03
N ASN A 464 -15.49 -1.74 -37.83
CA ASN A 464 -15.81 -0.35 -37.51
C ASN A 464 -17.32 -0.18 -37.34
N GLY A 465 -17.72 0.56 -36.30
CA GLY A 465 -19.12 0.81 -35.98
C GLY A 465 -19.79 -0.26 -35.12
N ALA A 466 -19.07 -1.33 -34.75
CA ALA A 466 -19.56 -2.32 -33.80
C ALA A 466 -19.89 -1.64 -32.46
N LYS A 467 -21.09 -1.92 -31.93
CA LYS A 467 -21.65 -1.21 -30.78
C LYS A 467 -21.10 -1.73 -29.46
N VAL A 468 -20.95 -0.80 -28.52
CA VAL A 468 -20.55 -1.11 -27.15
C VAL A 468 -21.78 -1.20 -26.25
N GLN A 469 -21.78 -2.22 -25.39
CA GLN A 469 -22.87 -2.54 -24.47
C GLN A 469 -22.33 -3.01 -23.12
N LEU A 470 -23.22 -3.17 -22.15
CA LEU A 470 -22.94 -3.94 -20.93
C LEU A 470 -23.28 -5.40 -21.19
N TRP A 471 -22.41 -6.31 -20.76
CA TRP A 471 -22.65 -7.74 -20.85
C TRP A 471 -22.12 -8.48 -19.65
N THR A 472 -22.63 -9.69 -19.42
CA THR A 472 -22.09 -10.59 -18.39
C THR A 472 -20.60 -10.78 -18.64
N CYS A 473 -19.80 -10.54 -17.61
CA CYS A 473 -18.35 -10.72 -17.68
C CYS A 473 -18.03 -12.19 -17.99
N ASN A 474 -17.39 -12.41 -19.13
CA ASN A 474 -16.96 -13.73 -19.61
C ASN A 474 -15.45 -13.75 -19.91
N HIS A 475 -14.76 -12.63 -19.67
CA HIS A 475 -13.32 -12.42 -19.92
C HIS A 475 -12.89 -12.70 -21.37
N GLY A 476 -13.83 -12.68 -22.32
CA GLY A 476 -13.56 -12.77 -23.74
C GLY A 476 -12.76 -11.56 -24.23
N SER A 477 -12.05 -11.71 -25.35
CA SER A 477 -11.19 -10.65 -25.91
C SER A 477 -11.96 -9.36 -26.26
N ASN A 478 -13.28 -9.44 -26.46
CA ASN A 478 -14.17 -8.32 -26.73
C ASN A 478 -14.60 -7.55 -25.46
N GLN A 479 -14.18 -7.99 -24.28
CA GLN A 479 -14.36 -7.31 -22.99
C GLN A 479 -13.04 -6.78 -22.41
N GLN A 480 -11.96 -6.87 -23.19
CA GLN A 480 -10.63 -6.48 -22.80
C GLN A 480 -10.29 -5.08 -23.33
N TRP A 481 -9.88 -4.20 -22.44
CA TRP A 481 -9.67 -2.78 -22.71
C TRP A 481 -8.37 -2.27 -22.10
N THR A 482 -7.73 -1.32 -22.77
CA THR A 482 -6.58 -0.59 -22.22
C THR A 482 -6.78 0.91 -22.42
N LEU A 483 -6.34 1.73 -21.47
CA LEU A 483 -6.36 3.19 -21.57
C LEU A 483 -4.93 3.70 -21.69
N GLY A 484 -4.61 4.34 -22.80
CA GLY A 484 -3.25 4.82 -23.11
C GLY A 484 -2.90 4.72 -24.58
#